data_AF-A0A6G9NBH3-F1
#
_entry.id   AF-A0A6G9NBH3-F1
#
_cell.length_a   1.000
_cell.length_b   1.000
_cell.length_c   1.000
_cell.angle_alpha   90.00
_cell.angle_beta   90.00
_cell.angle_gamma   90.00
#
_symmetry.space_group_name_H-M   'P 1'
#
loop_
_entity.id
_entity.type
_entity.pdbx_description
1 polymer ?
#
loop_
_entity_poly.entity_id
_entity_poly.type
_entity_poly.pdbx_seq_one_letter_code
_entity_poly.pdbx_strand_id
1 'polypeptide(L)'
;MKKTMAAAALGGFALTLAACGGTDNAAEDAGAETVEAPAEEALSDVTEEPVADPDLAEPVEAETPAPVSEETANEAADNAAADAAEIEAMLGDVEATAEAARSELEGE
;
A
#
# COMPACT_ATOMS: atom_id res chain seq x y z
N MET A 1 -31.35 -25.30 -28.09
CA MET A 1 -30.00 -25.92 -28.06
C MET A 1 -28.88 -24.94 -28.45
N LYS A 2 -29.02 -23.63 -28.19
CA LYS A 2 -27.97 -22.62 -28.47
C LYS A 2 -27.37 -21.99 -27.20
N LYS A 3 -27.97 -22.26 -26.03
CA LYS A 3 -27.55 -21.71 -24.72
C LYS A 3 -26.49 -22.55 -24.01
N THR A 4 -26.31 -23.81 -24.41
CA THR A 4 -25.30 -24.72 -23.84
C THR A 4 -23.91 -24.53 -24.44
N MET A 5 -23.79 -23.80 -25.55
CA MET A 5 -22.52 -23.59 -26.25
C MET A 5 -21.72 -22.41 -25.66
N ALA A 6 -22.40 -21.45 -25.03
CA ALA A 6 -21.75 -20.32 -24.35
C ALA A 6 -21.09 -20.71 -23.02
N ALA A 7 -21.61 -21.73 -22.32
CA ALA A 7 -21.07 -22.19 -21.04
C ALA A 7 -19.69 -22.87 -21.18
N ALA A 8 -19.40 -23.48 -22.35
CA ALA A 8 -18.12 -24.13 -22.60
C ALA A 8 -16.97 -23.13 -22.85
N ALA A 9 -17.28 -21.94 -23.39
CA ALA A 9 -16.28 -20.90 -23.67
C ALA A 9 -15.78 -20.21 -22.39
N LEU A 10 -16.65 -20.06 -21.39
CA LEU A 10 -16.28 -19.50 -20.07
C LEU A 10 -15.43 -20.46 -19.23
N GLY A 11 -15.64 -21.78 -19.36
CA GLY A 11 -14.85 -22.78 -18.63
C GLY A 11 -13.40 -22.91 -19.10
N GLY A 12 -13.13 -22.66 -20.39
CA GLY A 12 -11.77 -22.71 -20.95
C GLY A 12 -10.85 -21.61 -20.40
N PHE A 13 -11.39 -20.40 -20.17
CA PHE A 13 -10.63 -19.27 -19.63
C PHE A 13 -10.20 -19.50 -18.17
N ALA A 14 -11.05 -20.16 -17.37
CA ALA A 14 -10.74 -20.50 -15.99
C ALA A 14 -9.58 -21.52 -15.88
N LEU A 15 -9.53 -22.50 -16.79
CA LEU A 15 -8.45 -23.49 -16.85
C LEU A 15 -7.12 -22.88 -17.34
N THR A 16 -7.16 -21.86 -18.21
CA THR A 16 -5.95 -21.13 -18.62
C THR A 16 -5.47 -20.13 -17.57
N LEU A 17 -6.37 -19.52 -16.77
CA LEU A 17 -5.97 -18.70 -15.62
C LEU A 17 -5.33 -19.54 -14.50
N ALA A 18 -5.77 -20.78 -14.30
CA ALA A 18 -5.13 -21.70 -13.34
C ALA A 18 -3.70 -22.11 -13.79
N ALA A 19 -3.43 -22.08 -15.09
CA ALA A 19 -2.08 -22.30 -15.64
C ALA A 19 -1.23 -21.01 -15.71
N CYS A 20 -1.86 -19.82 -15.65
CA CYS A 20 -1.21 -18.51 -15.63
C CYS A 20 -1.32 -17.83 -14.24
N GLY A 21 -1.56 -18.63 -13.19
CA GLY A 21 -1.93 -18.14 -11.86
C GLY A 21 -1.63 -19.16 -10.77
N GLY A 22 -0.57 -19.96 -10.95
CA GLY A 22 0.03 -20.66 -9.82
C GLY A 22 0.57 -19.62 -8.85
N THR A 23 0.05 -19.61 -7.62
CA THR A 23 0.56 -18.75 -6.54
C THR A 23 1.84 -19.33 -5.93
N ASP A 24 2.63 -20.06 -6.71
CA ASP A 24 3.98 -20.42 -6.32
C ASP A 24 4.68 -19.10 -6.00
N ASN A 25 4.96 -18.90 -4.72
CA ASN A 25 5.60 -17.71 -4.25
C ASN A 25 7.06 -17.79 -4.72
N ALA A 26 7.36 -17.18 -5.86
CA ALA A 26 8.73 -17.10 -6.36
C ALA A 26 9.68 -16.42 -5.35
N ALA A 27 9.15 -15.72 -4.33
CA ALA A 27 9.94 -15.18 -3.23
C ALA A 27 10.50 -16.23 -2.26
N GLU A 28 10.02 -17.49 -2.27
CA GLU A 28 10.63 -18.56 -1.46
C GLU A 28 11.88 -19.16 -2.12
N ASP A 29 11.94 -19.22 -3.46
CA ASP A 29 13.10 -19.75 -4.21
C ASP A 29 14.13 -18.65 -4.53
N ALA A 30 13.64 -17.42 -4.74
CA ALA A 30 14.47 -16.23 -4.76
C ALA A 30 14.52 -15.66 -3.34
N GLY A 31 15.38 -16.22 -2.49
CA GLY A 31 15.78 -15.55 -1.26
C GLY A 31 16.21 -14.14 -1.63
N ALA A 32 15.44 -13.13 -1.23
CA ALA A 32 15.76 -11.74 -1.50
C ALA A 32 17.07 -11.43 -0.78
N GLU A 33 18.19 -11.60 -1.47
CA GLU A 33 19.48 -11.13 -1.01
C GLU A 33 19.31 -9.63 -0.84
N THR A 34 19.33 -9.19 0.43
CA THR A 34 19.28 -7.78 0.73
C THR A 34 20.47 -7.12 0.04
N VAL A 35 20.23 -5.94 -0.55
CA VAL A 35 21.29 -5.13 -1.19
C VAL A 35 22.42 -4.73 -0.23
N GLU A 36 22.27 -5.05 1.05
CA GLU A 36 23.27 -4.96 2.11
C GLU A 36 24.60 -5.62 1.70
N ALA A 37 24.59 -6.87 1.18
CA ALA A 37 25.85 -7.58 0.91
C ALA A 37 26.67 -7.01 -0.26
N PRO A 38 26.09 -6.68 -1.43
CA PRO A 38 26.83 -6.02 -2.51
C PRO A 38 27.31 -4.61 -2.16
N ALA A 39 26.56 -3.87 -1.33
CA ALA A 39 26.93 -2.52 -0.92
C ALA A 39 28.10 -2.53 0.07
N GLU A 40 28.08 -3.43 1.06
CA GLU A 40 29.16 -3.56 2.04
C GLU A 40 30.47 -4.00 1.37
N GLU A 41 30.41 -4.96 0.43
CA GLU A 41 31.58 -5.39 -0.35
C GLU A 41 32.16 -4.25 -1.20
N ALA A 42 31.31 -3.44 -1.84
CA ALA A 42 31.75 -2.29 -2.62
C ALA A 42 32.39 -1.17 -1.78
N LEU A 43 32.03 -1.07 -0.50
CA LEU A 43 32.58 -0.11 0.45
C LEU A 43 33.77 -0.66 1.25
N SER A 44 34.04 -1.97 1.18
CA SER A 44 35.08 -2.63 1.99
C SER A 44 36.50 -2.12 1.74
N ASP A 45 36.79 -1.66 0.52
CA ASP A 45 38.07 -1.08 0.11
C ASP A 45 38.20 0.42 0.44
N VAL A 46 37.10 1.08 0.83
CA VAL A 46 37.09 2.50 1.20
C VAL A 46 37.54 2.63 2.65
N THR A 47 38.77 3.13 2.84
CA THR A 47 39.38 3.30 4.17
C THR A 47 39.64 4.77 4.50
N GLU A 48 39.35 5.65 3.56
CA GLU A 48 39.53 7.08 3.66
C GLU A 48 38.53 7.67 4.66
N GLU A 49 39.06 8.51 5.56
CA GLU A 49 38.20 9.35 6.38
C GLU A 49 37.50 10.39 5.48
N PRO A 50 36.23 10.72 5.75
CA PRO A 50 35.51 11.74 5.01
C PRO A 50 36.26 13.07 5.08
N VAL A 51 36.64 13.60 3.92
CA VAL A 51 37.32 14.88 3.81
C VAL A 51 36.30 16.00 4.06
N ALA A 52 36.62 16.91 4.98
CA ALA A 52 35.80 18.08 5.23
C ALA A 52 35.71 18.95 3.96
N ASP A 53 34.49 19.27 3.52
CA ASP A 53 34.27 20.23 2.45
C ASP A 53 34.62 21.64 2.98
N PRO A 54 35.61 22.34 2.41
CA PRO A 54 36.00 23.67 2.87
C PRO A 54 34.91 24.74 2.60
N ASP A 55 33.92 24.45 1.75
CA ASP A 55 32.80 25.35 1.44
C ASP A 55 31.60 25.12 2.38
N LEU A 56 31.58 24.04 3.17
CA LEU A 56 30.62 23.85 4.26
C LEU A 56 31.07 24.66 5.48
N ALA A 57 30.51 25.86 5.62
CA ALA A 57 30.91 26.80 6.67
C ALA A 57 30.72 26.26 8.09
N GLU A 58 29.71 25.42 8.35
CA GLU A 58 29.46 24.74 9.64
C GLU A 58 28.59 23.49 9.35
N PRO A 59 28.60 22.45 10.21
CA PRO A 59 27.60 21.38 10.11
C PRO A 59 26.21 22.01 10.16
N VAL A 60 25.36 21.68 9.19
CA VAL A 60 23.96 22.11 9.20
C VAL A 60 23.31 21.47 10.41
N GLU A 61 23.06 22.24 11.46
CA GLU A 61 22.30 21.74 12.60
C GLU A 61 20.94 21.26 12.09
N ALA A 62 20.55 20.04 12.46
CA ALA A 62 19.23 19.55 12.16
C ALA A 62 18.21 20.50 12.80
N GLU A 63 17.45 21.23 11.97
CA GLU A 63 16.39 22.09 12.48
C GLU A 63 15.37 21.25 13.22
N THR A 64 15.26 21.47 14.54
CA THR A 64 14.16 20.91 15.30
C THR A 64 12.90 21.68 14.91
N PRO A 65 11.85 21.03 14.39
CA PRO A 65 10.62 21.73 14.04
C PRO A 65 10.05 22.43 15.27
N ALA A 66 9.59 23.66 15.08
CA ALA A 66 8.98 24.43 16.17
C ALA A 66 7.78 23.67 16.76
N PRO A 67 7.53 23.78 18.08
CA PRO A 67 6.35 23.18 18.69
C PRO A 67 5.09 23.79 18.07
N VAL A 68 4.11 22.94 17.74
CA VAL A 68 2.78 23.38 17.35
C VAL A 68 2.05 23.99 18.54
N SER A 69 1.21 24.99 18.27
CA SER A 69 0.36 25.59 19.32
C SER A 69 -0.74 24.62 19.74
N GLU A 70 -1.23 24.76 20.98
CA GLU A 70 -2.38 23.97 21.45
C GLU A 70 -3.63 24.21 20.58
N GLU A 71 -3.83 25.43 20.09
CA GLU A 71 -4.92 25.78 19.18
C GLU A 71 -4.84 24.97 17.88
N THR A 72 -3.66 24.93 17.26
CA THR A 72 -3.41 24.15 16.04
C THR A 72 -3.58 22.64 16.28
N ALA A 73 -3.12 22.14 17.44
CA ALA A 73 -3.28 20.73 17.79
C ALA A 73 -4.75 20.34 18.00
N ASN A 74 -5.53 21.22 18.63
CA ASN A 74 -6.96 21.00 18.85
C ASN A 74 -7.74 21.06 17.54
N GLU A 75 -7.45 22.02 16.66
CA GLU A 75 -8.08 22.11 15.35
C GLU A 75 -7.83 20.84 14.51
N ALA A 76 -6.60 20.32 14.53
CA ALA A 76 -6.28 19.06 13.86
C ALA A 76 -7.06 17.87 14.44
N ALA A 77 -7.24 17.82 15.76
CA ALA A 77 -8.02 16.78 16.42
C ALA A 77 -9.52 16.85 16.08
N ASP A 78 -10.08 18.06 16.06
CA ASP A 78 -11.49 18.29 15.69
C ASP A 78 -11.74 17.91 14.23
N ASN A 79 -10.84 18.27 13.32
CA ASN A 79 -10.93 17.88 11.91
C ASN A 79 -10.87 16.36 11.74
N ALA A 80 -9.95 15.68 12.43
CA ALA A 80 -9.86 14.21 12.38
C ALA A 80 -11.13 13.53 12.91
N ALA A 81 -11.76 14.09 13.96
CA ALA A 81 -13.02 13.59 14.49
C ALA A 81 -14.18 13.80 13.50
N ALA A 82 -14.22 14.94 12.80
CA ALA A 82 -15.21 15.22 11.78
C ALA A 82 -15.09 14.25 10.59
N ASP A 83 -13.86 14.03 10.10
CA ASP A 83 -13.58 13.10 9.00
C ASP A 83 -13.99 11.66 9.37
N ALA A 84 -13.69 11.22 10.60
CA ALA A 84 -14.09 9.91 11.07
C ALA A 84 -15.62 9.73 11.09
N ALA A 85 -16.35 10.75 11.55
CA ALA A 85 -17.81 10.72 11.56
C ALA A 85 -18.40 10.71 10.14
N GLU A 86 -17.80 11.44 9.20
CA GLU A 86 -18.22 11.42 7.80
C GLU A 86 -18.00 10.05 7.15
N ILE A 87 -16.86 9.41 7.41
CA ILE A 87 -16.57 8.06 6.92
C ILE A 87 -17.56 7.04 7.47
N GLU A 88 -17.89 7.09 8.77
CA GLU A 88 -18.90 6.21 9.37
C GLU A 88 -20.28 6.39 8.73
N ALA A 89 -20.69 7.62 8.44
CA ALA A 89 -21.95 7.90 7.76
C ALA A 89 -21.97 7.31 6.34
N MET A 90 -20.89 7.52 5.56
CA MET A 90 -20.77 6.94 4.22
C MET A 90 -20.81 5.40 4.24
N LEU A 91 -20.16 4.76 5.22
CA LEU A 91 -20.18 3.31 5.37
C LEU A 91 -21.59 2.79 5.68
N GLY A 92 -22.34 3.49 6.53
CA GLY A 92 -23.74 3.17 6.79
C GLY A 92 -24.61 3.21 5.53
N ASP A 93 -24.44 4.24 4.70
CA ASP A 93 -25.15 4.37 3.43
C ASP A 93 -24.78 3.26 2.42
N VAL A 94 -23.50 2.88 2.38
CA VAL A 94 -23.02 1.77 1.54
C VAL A 94 -23.61 0.43 2.02
N GLU A 95 -23.67 0.18 3.32
CA GLU A 95 -24.25 -1.05 3.87
C GLU A 95 -25.75 -1.14 3.58
N ALA A 96 -26.49 -0.06 3.78
CA ALA A 96 -27.92 0.01 3.43
C ALA A 96 -28.16 -0.23 1.93
N THR A 97 -27.31 0.33 1.07
CA THR A 97 -27.38 0.12 -0.38
C THR A 97 -27.05 -1.32 -0.76
N ALA A 98 -26.06 -1.93 -0.12
CA ALA A 98 -25.67 -3.32 -0.36
C ALA A 98 -26.76 -4.30 0.08
N GLU A 99 -27.44 -4.02 1.19
CA GLU A 99 -28.57 -4.82 1.66
C GLU A 99 -29.77 -4.74 0.71
N ALA A 100 -30.11 -3.55 0.22
CA ALA A 100 -31.14 -3.36 -0.79
C ALA A 100 -30.84 -4.15 -2.09
N ALA A 101 -29.60 -4.08 -2.58
CA ALA A 101 -29.18 -4.82 -3.77
C ALA A 101 -29.23 -6.35 -3.58
N ARG A 102 -28.89 -6.87 -2.39
CA ARG A 102 -29.03 -8.30 -2.08
C ARG A 102 -30.48 -8.74 -2.06
N SER A 103 -31.37 -7.94 -1.47
CA SER A 103 -32.80 -8.26 -1.42
C SER A 103 -33.45 -8.31 -2.81
N GLU A 104 -32.99 -7.50 -3.78
CA GLU A 104 -33.48 -7.58 -5.17
C GLU A 104 -32.99 -8.85 -5.89
N LEU A 105 -31.77 -9.32 -5.59
CA LEU A 105 -31.18 -10.53 -6.18
C LEU A 105 -31.79 -11.85 -5.66
N GLU A 106 -32.20 -11.90 -4.40
CA GLU A 106 -32.81 -13.10 -3.78
C GLU A 106 -34.32 -13.23 -4.05
N GLY A 107 -34.95 -12.17 -4.60
CA GLY A 107 -36.38 -12.11 -4.88
C GLY A 107 -36.82 -12.60 -6.27
N GLU A 108 -35.89 -13.03 -7.13
CA GLU A 108 -36.15 -13.52 -8.51
C GLU A 108 -36.14 -15.05 -8.64
#